data_AF-A0A2A4VS36-F1
#
_entry.id   AF-A0A2A4VS36-F1
#
_cell.length_a   1.000
_cell.length_b   1.000
_cell.length_c   1.000
_cell.angle_alpha   90.00
_cell.angle_beta   90.00
_cell.angle_gamma   90.00
#
_symmetry.space_group_name_H-M   'P 1'
#
loop_
_entity.id
_entity.type
_entity.pdbx_description
1 polymer ?
#
loop_
_entity_poly.entity_id
_entity_poly.type
_entity_poly.pdbx_seq_one_letter_code
_entity_poly.pdbx_strand_id
1 'polypeptide(L)'
;MMKHPLSLQSQYTLLKSIVIRSVLASALLCVTLPSLANETKQLTTIIDAKPIDRVVPKYPRGAARMGREGWAKLSFVIEKDGSVSNILVMDTVGHKAFAKKAIQALKKWKYSPALENGKPVQQCNTAVQLDFLMSPDSPRNPGGPTIVSQKFFRIYRTAIKALDDKDLELAKEKINKIDHLKVWKLADASYANLLKAKYANLINNDKDELMYLNSSLSRRTKTFDDDTYFFILQQIYALNIKLNHFSKAYSTLTEILSLEKAKPDLDVYKQHKAKLDAYINSDKDIIINGDLADKPFWFYTLLRNSFSLVKLTGDIRELDIRCANKRHVFSVGENSTWDIPKKWQKCSVYVKGDKNSTFKLVEHAKSAKQQTTASL
;
A
#
# COMPACT_ATOMS: atom_id res chain seq x y z
N MET A 1 12.44 -9.39 -29.49
CA MET A 1 11.61 -9.55 -28.28
C MET A 1 12.54 -9.96 -27.15
N MET A 2 12.73 -9.11 -26.13
CA MET A 2 13.69 -9.37 -25.05
C MET A 2 12.92 -9.60 -23.74
N LYS A 3 13.25 -10.71 -23.05
CA LYS A 3 12.58 -11.13 -21.81
C LYS A 3 12.94 -10.26 -20.60
N HIS A 4 14.07 -9.57 -20.61
CA HIS A 4 14.49 -8.66 -19.54
C HIS A 4 15.36 -7.51 -20.09
N PRO A 5 14.97 -6.24 -19.87
CA PRO A 5 15.87 -5.10 -20.02
C PRO A 5 16.97 -5.21 -18.95
N LEU A 6 18.19 -5.61 -19.34
CA LEU A 6 19.47 -5.56 -18.61
C LEU A 6 19.39 -5.84 -17.09
N SER A 7 19.94 -6.97 -16.67
CA SER A 7 19.97 -7.38 -15.26
C SER A 7 20.51 -6.26 -14.37
N LEU A 8 19.75 -5.92 -13.34
CA LEU A 8 20.14 -5.05 -12.22
C LEU A 8 21.35 -5.60 -11.41
N GLN A 9 21.97 -6.69 -11.88
CA GLN A 9 23.05 -7.41 -11.23
C GLN A 9 24.37 -6.63 -11.10
N SER A 10 24.60 -5.55 -11.84
CA SER A 10 25.86 -4.78 -11.73
C SER A 10 25.85 -3.69 -10.64
N GLN A 11 24.79 -3.57 -9.84
CA GLN A 11 24.70 -2.59 -8.74
C GLN A 11 25.14 -3.16 -7.37
N TYR A 12 25.64 -4.40 -7.33
CA TYR A 12 25.80 -5.20 -6.10
C TYR A 12 27.22 -5.26 -5.52
N THR A 13 28.06 -4.24 -5.72
CA THR A 13 29.36 -4.18 -5.04
C THR A 13 29.51 -2.84 -4.32
N LEU A 14 29.08 -2.83 -3.07
CA LEU A 14 29.64 -2.07 -1.92
C LEU A 14 28.59 -2.07 -0.80
N LEU A 15 28.73 -3.01 0.13
CA LEU A 15 28.36 -2.96 1.56
C LEU A 15 28.24 -4.41 2.09
N LYS A 16 29.37 -5.11 2.11
CA LYS A 16 29.59 -6.27 2.98
C LYS A 16 30.87 -6.03 3.75
N SER A 17 30.74 -5.40 4.91
CA SER A 17 31.69 -5.53 6.00
C SER A 17 31.08 -4.99 7.28
N ILE A 18 30.88 -5.89 8.26
CA ILE A 18 31.55 -5.87 9.57
C ILE A 18 30.93 -7.01 10.40
N VAL A 19 31.78 -7.95 10.81
CA VAL A 19 31.47 -9.08 11.69
C VAL A 19 31.83 -8.69 13.14
N ILE A 20 30.84 -8.85 14.01
CA ILE A 20 30.82 -9.26 15.44
C ILE A 20 32.10 -9.06 16.28
N ARG A 21 31.95 -8.32 17.40
CA ARG A 21 32.56 -8.68 18.69
C ARG A 21 31.59 -8.47 19.87
N SER A 22 31.65 -9.45 20.75
CA SER A 22 30.89 -9.75 21.97
C SER A 22 31.18 -8.85 23.18
N VAL A 23 30.19 -8.64 24.06
CA VAL A 23 30.40 -8.30 25.49
C VAL A 23 29.33 -8.98 26.36
N LEU A 24 29.81 -9.62 27.44
CA LEU A 24 29.10 -10.25 28.57
C LEU A 24 28.50 -9.20 29.53
N ALA A 25 27.42 -9.54 30.25
CA ALA A 25 27.30 -9.32 31.70
C ALA A 25 26.04 -9.96 32.28
N SER A 26 26.23 -10.75 33.34
CA SER A 26 25.20 -11.29 34.23
C SER A 26 24.37 -10.19 34.88
N ALA A 27 23.07 -10.40 35.00
CA ALA A 27 22.21 -9.69 35.94
C ALA A 27 21.23 -10.68 36.59
N LEU A 28 21.37 -10.88 37.89
CA LEU A 28 20.31 -11.42 38.75
C LEU A 28 19.08 -10.51 38.62
N LEU A 29 17.90 -11.09 38.42
CA LEU A 29 16.64 -10.40 38.64
C LEU A 29 15.69 -11.30 39.40
N CYS A 30 15.32 -10.79 40.58
CA CYS A 30 14.30 -11.30 41.49
C CYS A 30 12.97 -11.48 40.73
N VAL A 31 12.43 -12.69 40.71
CA VAL A 31 11.13 -12.96 40.10
C VAL A 31 10.05 -12.59 41.10
N THR A 32 9.43 -11.42 40.93
CA THR A 32 8.12 -11.14 41.53
C THR A 32 7.06 -11.87 40.71
N LEU A 33 6.27 -12.73 41.35
CA LEU A 33 5.11 -13.37 40.75
C LEU A 33 4.11 -12.29 40.29
N PRO A 34 3.70 -12.26 39.00
CA PRO A 34 2.58 -11.44 38.59
C PRO A 34 1.28 -12.02 39.17
N SER A 35 0.49 -11.15 39.81
CA SER A 35 -0.92 -11.42 40.12
C SER A 35 -1.67 -11.65 38.80
N LEU A 36 -2.18 -12.86 38.61
CA LEU A 36 -3.06 -13.21 37.49
C LEU A 36 -4.45 -12.64 37.79
N ALA A 37 -4.66 -11.38 37.43
CA ALA A 37 -6.01 -10.88 37.20
C ALA A 37 -6.57 -11.62 35.98
N ASN A 38 -7.47 -12.57 36.23
CA ASN A 38 -8.11 -13.38 35.21
C ASN A 38 -9.21 -12.54 34.53
N GLU A 39 -8.84 -11.75 33.51
CA GLU A 39 -9.82 -11.10 32.64
C GLU A 39 -10.49 -12.16 31.75
N THR A 40 -11.75 -12.46 32.03
CA THR A 40 -12.60 -13.30 31.17
C THR A 40 -12.82 -12.60 29.83
N LYS A 41 -12.00 -12.93 28.82
CA LYS A 41 -12.22 -12.47 27.44
C LYS A 41 -13.48 -13.12 26.88
N GLN A 42 -14.56 -12.35 26.76
CA GLN A 42 -15.70 -12.73 25.95
C GLN A 42 -15.25 -12.90 24.48
N LEU A 43 -15.30 -14.12 23.97
CA LEU A 43 -14.95 -14.45 22.60
C LEU A 43 -16.11 -14.04 21.68
N THR A 44 -16.02 -12.86 21.06
CA THR A 44 -16.93 -12.50 19.97
C THR A 44 -16.63 -13.35 18.75
N THR A 45 -17.61 -14.09 18.24
CA THR A 45 -17.47 -14.84 16.99
C THR A 45 -17.74 -13.91 15.81
N ILE A 46 -16.69 -13.64 15.02
CA ILE A 46 -16.79 -12.84 13.79
C ILE A 46 -16.56 -13.78 12.60
N ILE A 47 -17.48 -13.75 11.63
CA ILE A 47 -17.36 -14.49 10.37
C ILE A 47 -17.33 -13.47 9.24
N ASP A 48 -16.23 -13.46 8.49
CA ASP A 48 -16.06 -12.55 7.35
C ASP A 48 -17.00 -12.90 6.19
N ALA A 49 -17.37 -11.88 5.42
CA ALA A 49 -18.19 -12.02 4.22
C ALA A 49 -17.48 -12.86 3.16
N LYS A 50 -18.19 -13.83 2.57
CA LYS A 50 -17.67 -14.69 1.49
C LYS A 50 -18.34 -14.34 0.16
N PRO A 51 -17.60 -14.37 -0.96
CA PRO A 51 -18.21 -14.09 -2.25
C PRO A 51 -19.23 -15.16 -2.65
N ILE A 52 -20.39 -14.73 -3.13
CA ILE A 52 -21.42 -15.59 -3.74
C ILE A 52 -21.33 -15.47 -5.26
N ASP A 53 -21.35 -14.24 -5.77
CA ASP A 53 -21.21 -13.96 -7.20
C ASP A 53 -20.28 -12.77 -7.44
N ARG A 54 -19.31 -12.96 -8.35
CA ARG A 54 -18.35 -11.94 -8.76
C ARG A 54 -18.35 -11.81 -10.27
N VAL A 55 -19.18 -10.91 -10.78
CA VAL A 55 -19.17 -10.51 -12.18
C VAL A 55 -17.79 -9.96 -12.58
N VAL A 56 -17.19 -10.55 -13.62
CA VAL A 56 -15.91 -10.08 -14.18
C VAL A 56 -16.11 -8.72 -14.89
N PRO A 57 -15.22 -7.73 -14.71
CA PRO A 57 -15.33 -6.45 -15.40
C PRO A 57 -15.18 -6.61 -16.91
N LYS A 58 -16.11 -6.00 -17.66
CA LYS A 58 -16.01 -5.95 -19.12
C LYS A 58 -14.80 -5.12 -19.54
N TYR A 59 -13.96 -5.69 -20.39
CA TYR A 59 -12.80 -5.00 -20.95
C TYR A 59 -13.25 -3.78 -21.79
N PRO A 60 -12.70 -2.56 -21.58
CA PRO A 60 -13.03 -1.41 -22.42
C PRO A 60 -12.61 -1.62 -23.88
N ARG A 61 -13.55 -1.50 -24.84
CA ARG A 61 -13.28 -1.69 -26.29
C ARG A 61 -12.14 -0.81 -26.81
N GLY A 62 -12.07 0.46 -26.39
CA GLY A 62 -11.00 1.37 -26.78
C GLY A 62 -9.62 0.92 -26.30
N ALA A 63 -9.52 0.47 -25.04
CA ALA A 63 -8.28 -0.07 -24.49
C ALA A 63 -7.87 -1.36 -25.21
N ALA A 64 -8.83 -2.27 -25.44
CA ALA A 64 -8.59 -3.52 -26.17
C ALA A 64 -8.16 -3.29 -27.62
N ARG A 65 -8.63 -2.23 -28.29
CA ARG A 65 -8.19 -1.85 -29.64
C ARG A 65 -6.74 -1.37 -29.65
N MET A 66 -6.34 -0.63 -28.62
CA MET A 66 -4.99 -0.08 -28.48
C MET A 66 -3.99 -1.05 -27.84
N GLY A 67 -4.39 -2.28 -27.50
CA GLY A 67 -3.50 -3.23 -26.82
C GLY A 67 -3.10 -2.78 -25.40
N ARG A 68 -3.90 -1.90 -24.76
CA ARG A 68 -3.56 -1.33 -23.46
C ARG A 68 -4.00 -2.23 -22.33
N GLU A 69 -3.12 -2.46 -21.38
CA GLU A 69 -3.38 -3.22 -20.16
C GLU A 69 -3.33 -2.31 -18.93
N GLY A 70 -3.76 -2.84 -17.79
CA GLY A 70 -3.76 -2.10 -16.55
C GLY A 70 -4.48 -2.83 -15.43
N TRP A 71 -4.68 -2.13 -14.34
CA TRP A 71 -5.44 -2.63 -13.20
C TRP A 71 -6.12 -1.48 -12.46
N ALA A 72 -7.11 -1.82 -11.64
CA ALA A 72 -7.75 -0.90 -10.72
C ALA A 72 -7.86 -1.56 -9.34
N LYS A 73 -7.35 -0.88 -8.32
CA LYS A 73 -7.45 -1.27 -6.93
C LYS A 73 -8.56 -0.46 -6.27
N LEU A 74 -9.52 -1.15 -5.66
CA LEU A 74 -10.71 -0.53 -5.09
C LEU A 74 -10.92 -0.98 -3.65
N SER A 75 -11.35 -0.06 -2.80
CA SER A 75 -11.92 -0.33 -1.48
C SER A 75 -13.44 -0.23 -1.57
N PHE A 76 -14.18 -1.07 -0.86
CA PHE A 76 -15.64 -1.07 -0.87
C PHE A 76 -16.20 -1.62 0.45
N VAL A 77 -17.48 -1.37 0.67
CA VAL A 77 -18.23 -1.88 1.83
C VAL A 77 -19.13 -3.01 1.36
N ILE A 78 -19.16 -4.11 2.12
CA ILE A 78 -20.16 -5.16 1.97
C ILE A 78 -21.25 -4.88 3.01
N GLU A 79 -22.47 -4.71 2.54
CA GLU A 79 -23.64 -4.39 3.35
C GLU A 79 -24.19 -5.61 4.07
N LYS A 80 -25.11 -5.39 5.03
CA LYS A 80 -25.75 -6.48 5.82
C LYS A 80 -26.59 -7.44 4.98
N ASP A 81 -26.99 -7.03 3.78
CA ASP A 81 -27.71 -7.86 2.80
C ASP A 81 -26.75 -8.54 1.80
N GLY A 82 -25.44 -8.35 1.95
CA GLY A 82 -24.42 -8.88 1.05
C GLY A 82 -24.21 -8.08 -0.24
N SER A 83 -24.89 -6.94 -0.41
CA SER A 83 -24.64 -6.03 -1.53
C SER A 83 -23.34 -5.22 -1.35
N VAL A 84 -22.80 -4.69 -2.45
CA VAL A 84 -21.57 -3.88 -2.44
C VAL A 84 -21.89 -2.40 -2.61
N SER A 85 -21.35 -1.57 -1.73
CA SER A 85 -21.53 -0.11 -1.72
C SER A 85 -20.21 0.65 -1.48
N ASN A 86 -20.28 1.98 -1.47
CA ASN A 86 -19.17 2.87 -1.05
C ASN A 86 -17.81 2.56 -1.70
N ILE A 87 -17.83 2.28 -3.00
CA ILE A 87 -16.65 1.91 -3.78
C ILE A 87 -15.75 3.14 -3.98
N LEU A 88 -14.51 3.05 -3.50
CA LEU A 88 -13.46 4.04 -3.66
C LEU A 88 -12.33 3.46 -4.52
N VAL A 89 -11.88 4.20 -5.53
CA VAL A 89 -10.73 3.82 -6.35
C VAL A 89 -9.46 4.23 -5.61
N MET A 90 -8.74 3.25 -5.07
CA MET A 90 -7.50 3.49 -4.31
C MET A 90 -6.36 3.86 -5.24
N ASP A 91 -6.23 3.11 -6.33
CA ASP A 91 -5.15 3.29 -7.29
C ASP A 91 -5.54 2.64 -8.62
N THR A 92 -4.93 3.08 -9.71
CA THR A 92 -5.16 2.54 -11.05
C THR A 92 -3.98 2.78 -11.98
N VAL A 93 -3.65 1.78 -12.77
CA VAL A 93 -2.66 1.87 -13.85
C VAL A 93 -3.34 1.66 -15.19
N GLY A 94 -2.91 2.42 -16.20
CA GLY A 94 -3.33 2.26 -17.60
C GLY A 94 -4.50 3.18 -17.99
N HIS A 95 -5.44 2.66 -18.78
CA HIS A 95 -6.50 3.46 -19.36
C HIS A 95 -7.53 3.91 -18.31
N LYS A 96 -7.92 5.19 -18.33
CA LYS A 96 -8.99 5.78 -17.48
C LYS A 96 -10.33 5.03 -17.42
N ALA A 97 -10.57 4.11 -18.36
CA ALA A 97 -11.80 3.33 -18.43
C ALA A 97 -11.76 2.08 -17.55
N PHE A 98 -10.58 1.63 -17.10
CA PHE A 98 -10.43 0.46 -16.24
C PHE A 98 -11.09 0.67 -14.89
N ALA A 99 -10.79 1.77 -14.20
CA ALA A 99 -11.47 2.13 -12.95
C ALA A 99 -13.00 2.16 -13.12
N LYS A 100 -13.50 2.80 -14.19
CA LYS A 100 -14.94 2.84 -14.50
C LYS A 100 -15.54 1.44 -14.68
N LYS A 101 -14.86 0.54 -15.38
CA LYS A 101 -15.34 -0.84 -15.61
C LYS A 101 -15.24 -1.71 -14.36
N ALA A 102 -14.21 -1.51 -13.55
CA ALA A 102 -14.08 -2.16 -12.25
C ALA A 102 -15.23 -1.76 -11.31
N ILE A 103 -15.53 -0.47 -11.19
CA ILE A 103 -16.68 0.01 -10.38
C ILE A 103 -17.99 -0.61 -10.87
N GLN A 104 -18.23 -0.64 -12.19
CA GLN A 104 -19.45 -1.23 -12.76
C GLN A 104 -19.60 -2.73 -12.45
N ALA A 105 -18.49 -3.45 -12.33
CA ALA A 105 -18.48 -4.87 -11.96
C ALA A 105 -18.74 -5.05 -10.46
N LEU A 106 -18.01 -4.32 -9.60
CA LEU A 106 -18.16 -4.40 -8.14
C LEU A 106 -19.60 -4.11 -7.69
N LYS A 107 -20.28 -3.15 -8.32
CA LYS A 107 -21.70 -2.85 -8.03
C LYS A 107 -22.65 -4.04 -8.24
N LYS A 108 -22.24 -5.05 -9.00
CA LYS A 108 -23.02 -6.26 -9.28
C LYS A 108 -22.58 -7.46 -8.45
N TRP A 109 -21.52 -7.32 -7.65
CA TRP A 109 -21.05 -8.41 -6.81
C TRP A 109 -22.02 -8.67 -5.67
N LYS A 110 -22.11 -9.95 -5.29
CA LYS A 110 -22.92 -10.43 -4.18
C LYS A 110 -22.05 -11.26 -3.25
N TYR A 111 -22.22 -11.04 -1.96
CA TYR A 111 -21.52 -11.71 -0.88
C TYR A 111 -22.52 -12.30 0.10
N SER A 112 -22.10 -13.29 0.87
CA SER A 112 -22.75 -13.56 2.15
C SER A 112 -22.44 -12.39 3.09
N PRO A 113 -23.39 -11.94 3.91
CA PRO A 113 -23.08 -10.92 4.90
C PRO A 113 -22.02 -11.41 5.88
N ALA A 114 -21.24 -10.48 6.42
CA ALA A 114 -20.41 -10.78 7.57
C ALA A 114 -21.32 -10.95 8.80
N LEU A 115 -20.94 -11.83 9.73
CA LEU A 115 -21.71 -12.09 10.94
C LEU A 115 -20.88 -11.72 12.17
N GLU A 116 -21.50 -11.03 13.12
CA GLU A 116 -20.97 -10.81 14.46
C GLU A 116 -21.96 -11.41 15.45
N ASN A 117 -21.53 -12.44 16.19
CA ASN A 117 -22.39 -13.21 17.11
C ASN A 117 -23.69 -13.67 16.45
N GLY A 118 -23.58 -14.19 15.21
CA GLY A 118 -24.71 -14.68 14.41
C GLY A 118 -25.58 -13.61 13.76
N LYS A 119 -25.34 -12.32 14.01
CA LYS A 119 -26.11 -11.21 13.42
C LYS A 119 -25.38 -10.59 12.23
N PRO A 120 -26.07 -10.32 11.10
CA PRO A 120 -25.49 -9.62 9.96
C PRO A 120 -24.94 -8.23 10.31
N VAL A 121 -23.67 -7.99 9.97
CA VAL A 121 -22.96 -6.72 10.10
C VAL A 121 -22.35 -6.31 8.77
N GLN A 122 -22.03 -5.02 8.63
CA GLN A 122 -21.28 -4.54 7.48
C GLN A 122 -19.83 -4.99 7.57
N GLN A 123 -19.19 -5.25 6.43
CA GLN A 123 -17.73 -5.41 6.33
C GLN A 123 -17.14 -4.23 5.57
N CYS A 124 -16.45 -3.34 6.27
CA CYS A 124 -16.18 -1.99 5.75
C CYS A 124 -14.76 -1.76 5.23
N ASN A 125 -13.79 -2.58 5.65
CA ASN A 125 -12.41 -2.49 5.22
C ASN A 125 -12.04 -3.59 4.21
N THR A 126 -12.79 -3.67 3.10
CA THR A 126 -12.58 -4.66 2.04
C THR A 126 -11.92 -4.01 0.83
N ALA A 127 -10.88 -4.64 0.28
CA ALA A 127 -10.21 -4.16 -0.93
C ALA A 127 -9.95 -5.29 -1.94
N VAL A 128 -9.95 -4.94 -3.23
CA VAL A 128 -9.65 -5.87 -4.32
C VAL A 128 -8.89 -5.16 -5.44
N GLN A 129 -8.06 -5.91 -6.16
CA GLN A 129 -7.47 -5.46 -7.42
C GLN A 129 -8.09 -6.24 -8.58
N LEU A 130 -8.55 -5.51 -9.60
CA LEU A 130 -9.05 -6.08 -10.85
C LEU A 130 -8.09 -5.73 -11.98
N ASP A 131 -7.61 -6.77 -12.67
CA ASP A 131 -6.61 -6.63 -13.71
C ASP A 131 -7.25 -6.77 -15.09
N PHE A 132 -6.79 -5.95 -16.01
CA PHE A 132 -7.21 -5.89 -17.40
C PHE A 132 -6.04 -6.34 -18.26
N LEU A 133 -5.82 -7.65 -18.31
CA LEU A 133 -4.73 -8.28 -19.05
C LEU A 133 -5.23 -8.79 -20.40
N MET A 134 -4.36 -8.78 -21.40
CA MET A 134 -4.60 -9.44 -22.68
C MET A 134 -3.93 -10.81 -22.67
N SER A 135 -4.48 -11.75 -23.45
CA SER A 135 -3.83 -13.05 -23.65
C SER A 135 -2.43 -12.86 -24.25
N PRO A 136 -1.41 -13.63 -23.83
CA PRO A 136 -0.08 -13.62 -24.44
C PRO A 136 -0.09 -13.81 -25.96
N ASP A 137 -1.08 -14.56 -26.47
CA ASP A 137 -1.27 -14.85 -27.89
C ASP A 137 -1.99 -13.73 -28.65
N SER A 138 -2.36 -12.64 -27.97
CA SER A 138 -3.05 -11.54 -28.61
C SER A 138 -2.12 -10.86 -29.62
N PRO A 139 -2.51 -10.73 -30.91
CA PRO A 139 -1.71 -10.00 -31.89
C PRO A 139 -1.57 -8.51 -31.54
N ARG A 140 -2.44 -7.99 -30.66
CA ARG A 140 -2.40 -6.61 -30.16
C ARG A 140 -1.44 -6.43 -28.98
N ASN A 141 -1.09 -7.49 -28.27
CA ASN A 141 -0.08 -7.47 -27.21
C ASN A 141 0.72 -8.80 -27.18
N PRO A 142 1.62 -9.04 -28.15
CA PRO A 142 2.42 -10.25 -28.16
C PRO A 142 3.30 -10.34 -26.90
N GLY A 143 3.25 -11.48 -26.22
CA GLY A 143 3.99 -11.73 -24.98
C GLY A 143 3.30 -11.26 -23.69
N GLY A 144 2.08 -10.71 -23.79
CA GLY A 144 1.25 -10.38 -22.64
C GLY A 144 1.90 -9.38 -21.66
N PRO A 145 1.67 -9.53 -20.34
CA PRO A 145 2.06 -8.53 -19.35
C PRO A 145 3.52 -8.64 -18.88
N THR A 146 4.32 -9.54 -19.45
CA THR A 146 5.72 -9.76 -19.03
C THR A 146 6.72 -9.21 -20.04
N ILE A 147 6.32 -8.94 -21.28
CA ILE A 147 7.23 -8.46 -22.34
C ILE A 147 7.00 -6.98 -22.64
N VAL A 148 8.05 -6.19 -22.43
CA VAL A 148 8.06 -4.76 -22.76
C VAL A 148 7.97 -4.50 -24.28
N SER A 149 7.40 -3.38 -24.68
CA SER A 149 7.35 -2.96 -26.08
C SER A 149 8.72 -2.48 -26.57
N GLN A 150 9.04 -2.76 -27.84
CA GLN A 150 10.33 -2.37 -28.42
C GLN A 150 10.54 -0.85 -28.40
N LYS A 151 9.47 -0.08 -28.65
CA LYS A 151 9.51 1.40 -28.63
C LYS A 151 9.81 1.92 -27.22
N PHE A 152 9.16 1.36 -26.20
CA PHE A 152 9.47 1.65 -24.80
C PHE A 152 10.93 1.33 -24.49
N PHE A 153 11.36 0.10 -24.78
CA PHE A 153 12.71 -0.38 -24.44
C PHE A 153 13.83 0.51 -25.00
N ARG A 154 13.68 1.03 -26.23
CA ARG A 154 14.65 1.95 -26.84
C ARG A 154 14.83 3.23 -26.01
N ILE A 155 13.73 3.83 -25.55
CA ILE A 155 13.76 5.07 -24.75
C ILE A 155 14.23 4.76 -23.32
N TYR A 156 13.71 3.67 -22.73
CA TYR A 156 14.06 3.20 -21.40
C TYR A 156 15.58 2.96 -21.27
N ARG A 157 16.21 2.30 -22.25
CA ARG A 157 17.65 2.04 -22.24
C ARG A 157 18.48 3.33 -22.21
N THR A 158 18.05 4.37 -22.91
CA THR A 158 18.72 5.67 -22.86
C THR A 158 18.48 6.36 -21.51
N ALA A 159 17.26 6.28 -20.98
CA ALA A 159 16.92 6.90 -19.70
C ALA A 159 17.70 6.25 -18.54
N ILE A 160 17.78 4.92 -18.49
CA ILE A 160 18.49 4.22 -17.41
C ILE A 160 19.99 4.50 -17.46
N LYS A 161 20.58 4.55 -18.67
CA LYS A 161 21.98 4.95 -18.84
C LYS A 161 22.21 6.38 -18.38
N ALA A 162 21.34 7.32 -18.73
CA ALA A 162 21.43 8.69 -18.25
C ALA A 162 21.38 8.78 -16.71
N LEU A 163 20.55 7.95 -16.05
CA LEU A 163 20.55 7.86 -14.58
C LEU A 163 21.86 7.28 -14.02
N ASP A 164 22.44 6.27 -14.66
CA ASP A 164 23.74 5.69 -14.27
C ASP A 164 24.86 6.74 -14.40
N ASP A 165 24.82 7.53 -15.47
CA ASP A 165 25.76 8.61 -15.77
C ASP A 165 25.44 9.91 -14.97
N LYS A 166 24.40 9.90 -14.12
CA LYS A 166 23.86 11.05 -13.36
C LYS A 166 23.45 12.26 -14.21
N ASP A 167 23.15 12.05 -15.50
CA ASP A 167 22.55 13.04 -16.38
C ASP A 167 21.03 13.12 -16.13
N LEU A 168 20.65 13.90 -15.11
CA LEU A 168 19.26 14.03 -14.66
C LEU A 168 18.37 14.75 -15.68
N GLU A 169 18.92 15.66 -16.48
CA GLU A 169 18.16 16.39 -17.49
C GLU A 169 17.78 15.46 -18.65
N LEU A 170 18.75 14.69 -19.16
CA LEU A 170 18.48 13.70 -20.20
C LEU A 170 17.53 12.61 -19.69
N ALA A 171 17.73 12.14 -18.45
CA ALA A 171 16.84 11.14 -17.85
C ALA A 171 15.39 11.66 -17.75
N LYS A 172 15.19 12.90 -17.27
CA LYS A 172 13.89 13.55 -17.18
C LYS A 172 13.24 13.71 -18.57
N GLU A 173 14.01 14.14 -19.57
CA GLU A 173 13.55 14.23 -20.95
C GLU A 173 13.06 12.88 -21.48
N LYS A 174 13.80 11.79 -21.23
CA LYS A 174 13.38 10.44 -21.68
C LYS A 174 12.21 9.89 -20.89
N ILE A 175 12.13 10.15 -19.59
CA ILE A 175 10.97 9.80 -18.75
C ILE A 175 9.70 10.49 -19.28
N ASN A 176 9.78 11.79 -19.57
CA ASN A 176 8.67 12.52 -20.19
C ASN A 176 8.27 11.89 -21.53
N LYS A 177 9.23 11.48 -22.37
CA LYS A 177 8.93 10.77 -23.62
C LYS A 177 8.22 9.42 -23.41
N ILE A 178 8.59 8.68 -22.35
CA ILE A 178 7.91 7.43 -21.98
C ILE A 178 6.45 7.70 -21.63
N ASP A 179 6.16 8.71 -20.80
CA ASP A 179 4.80 9.02 -20.33
C ASP A 179 3.80 9.35 -21.44
N HIS A 180 4.30 9.80 -22.60
CA HIS A 180 3.49 10.14 -23.76
C HIS A 180 3.37 9.00 -24.80
N LEU A 181 3.84 7.79 -24.48
CA LEU A 181 3.73 6.63 -25.37
C LEU A 181 2.26 6.20 -25.56
N LYS A 182 1.86 6.03 -26.83
CA LYS A 182 0.49 5.65 -27.20
C LYS A 182 0.13 4.21 -26.81
N VAL A 183 1.11 3.30 -26.87
CA VAL A 183 1.00 1.89 -26.47
C VAL A 183 1.54 1.75 -25.07
N TRP A 184 0.76 1.14 -24.18
CA TRP A 184 1.07 1.02 -22.76
C TRP A 184 0.74 -0.41 -22.32
N LYS A 185 1.76 -1.27 -22.34
CA LYS A 185 1.68 -2.61 -21.75
C LYS A 185 1.85 -2.52 -20.25
N LEU A 186 1.39 -3.52 -19.50
CA LEU A 186 1.62 -3.50 -18.05
C LEU A 186 3.11 -3.63 -17.71
N ALA A 187 3.87 -4.44 -18.47
CA ALA A 187 5.33 -4.50 -18.33
C ALA A 187 6.00 -3.13 -18.52
N ASP A 188 5.60 -2.38 -19.55
CA ASP A 188 6.12 -1.02 -19.80
C ASP A 188 5.86 -0.12 -18.59
N ALA A 189 4.67 -0.21 -17.99
CA ALA A 189 4.29 0.54 -16.80
C ALA A 189 5.18 0.19 -15.59
N SER A 190 5.38 -1.10 -15.32
CA SER A 190 6.20 -1.58 -14.20
C SER A 190 7.65 -1.08 -14.32
N TYR A 191 8.26 -1.22 -15.50
CA TYR A 191 9.63 -0.73 -15.73
C TYR A 191 9.70 0.81 -15.74
N ALA A 192 8.70 1.51 -16.29
CA ALA A 192 8.64 2.97 -16.24
C ALA A 192 8.58 3.49 -14.80
N ASN A 193 7.77 2.86 -13.96
CA ASN A 193 7.68 3.21 -12.55
C ASN A 193 9.01 2.91 -11.82
N LEU A 194 9.66 1.78 -12.08
CA LEU A 194 10.97 1.49 -11.48
C LEU A 194 12.04 2.54 -11.89
N LEU A 195 12.05 2.97 -13.16
CA LEU A 195 12.92 4.04 -13.65
C LEU A 195 12.65 5.37 -12.94
N LYS A 196 11.36 5.73 -12.78
CA LYS A 196 10.95 6.95 -12.06
C LYS A 196 11.29 6.90 -10.58
N ALA A 197 11.20 5.74 -9.94
CA ALA A 197 11.66 5.55 -8.56
C ALA A 197 13.15 5.85 -8.44
N LYS A 198 13.98 5.30 -9.34
CA LYS A 198 15.43 5.60 -9.37
C LYS A 198 15.72 7.09 -9.60
N TYR A 199 15.00 7.74 -10.50
CA TYR A 199 15.12 9.19 -10.70
C TYR A 199 14.74 9.96 -9.42
N ALA A 200 13.62 9.60 -8.78
CA ALA A 200 13.15 10.24 -7.55
C ALA A 200 14.17 10.07 -6.40
N ASN A 201 14.79 8.90 -6.28
CA ASN A 201 15.87 8.65 -5.32
C ASN A 201 17.05 9.60 -5.53
N LEU A 202 17.51 9.77 -6.78
CA LEU A 202 18.66 10.63 -7.12
C LEU A 202 18.41 12.12 -6.86
N ILE A 203 17.15 12.55 -6.83
CA ILE A 203 16.75 13.92 -6.45
C ILE A 203 16.27 14.01 -4.99
N ASN A 204 16.47 12.97 -4.19
CA ASN A 204 16.08 12.88 -2.77
C ASN A 204 14.57 13.09 -2.51
N ASN A 205 13.71 12.59 -3.39
CA ASN A 205 12.26 12.64 -3.24
C ASN A 205 11.71 11.27 -2.82
N ASP A 206 11.80 10.98 -1.52
CA ASP A 206 11.37 9.70 -0.92
C ASP A 206 9.89 9.37 -1.15
N LYS A 207 9.03 10.40 -1.17
CA LYS A 207 7.58 10.23 -1.34
C LYS A 207 7.26 9.70 -2.73
N ASP A 208 7.85 10.32 -3.76
CA ASP A 208 7.68 9.87 -5.14
C ASP A 208 8.40 8.55 -5.38
N GLU A 209 9.58 8.34 -4.80
CA GLU A 209 10.27 7.06 -4.86
C GLU A 209 9.40 5.92 -4.35
N LEU A 210 8.85 6.06 -3.13
CA LEU A 210 7.95 5.07 -2.54
C LEU A 210 6.70 4.86 -3.38
N MET A 211 6.09 5.94 -3.89
CA MET A 211 4.91 5.84 -4.77
C MET A 211 5.24 5.01 -6.01
N TYR A 212 6.30 5.35 -6.73
CA TYR A 212 6.68 4.65 -7.96
C TYR A 212 7.09 3.19 -7.71
N LEU A 213 7.80 2.88 -6.62
CA LEU A 213 8.11 1.49 -6.27
C LEU A 213 6.84 0.66 -6.04
N ASN A 214 5.87 1.19 -5.27
CA ASN A 214 4.59 0.51 -5.06
C ASN A 214 3.83 0.29 -6.37
N SER A 215 3.83 1.29 -7.26
CA SER A 215 3.19 1.18 -8.58
C SER A 215 3.96 0.31 -9.58
N SER A 216 5.23 -0.02 -9.32
CA SER A 216 6.03 -0.90 -10.18
C SER A 216 5.64 -2.37 -10.01
N LEU A 217 5.26 -2.77 -8.79
CA LEU A 217 4.91 -4.14 -8.45
C LEU A 217 3.46 -4.46 -8.83
N SER A 218 3.27 -5.51 -9.63
CA SER A 218 1.96 -6.06 -9.95
C SER A 218 1.86 -7.49 -9.44
N ARG A 219 1.01 -7.73 -8.43
CA ARG A 219 0.93 -9.03 -7.74
C ARG A 219 0.53 -10.22 -8.62
N ARG A 220 -0.12 -9.98 -9.76
CA ARG A 220 -0.55 -11.05 -10.68
C ARG A 220 0.38 -11.23 -11.86
N THR A 221 1.32 -10.31 -12.08
CA THR A 221 2.23 -10.40 -13.22
C THR A 221 3.64 -10.58 -12.70
N LYS A 222 4.25 -11.72 -13.04
CA LYS A 222 5.67 -12.00 -12.78
C LYS A 222 6.53 -11.18 -13.75
N THR A 223 6.42 -9.86 -13.66
CA THR A 223 7.13 -8.92 -14.51
C THR A 223 8.61 -8.85 -14.11
N PHE A 224 8.87 -8.92 -12.81
CA PHE A 224 10.20 -8.99 -12.24
C PHE A 224 10.51 -10.41 -11.78
N ASP A 225 11.78 -10.81 -11.88
CA ASP A 225 12.28 -12.03 -11.22
C ASP A 225 12.27 -11.89 -9.69
N ASP A 226 12.43 -13.01 -9.00
CA ASP A 226 12.33 -13.06 -7.53
C ASP A 226 13.39 -12.20 -6.82
N ASP A 227 14.58 -12.02 -7.42
CA ASP A 227 15.65 -11.19 -6.86
C ASP A 227 15.29 -9.71 -6.93
N THR A 228 14.84 -9.26 -8.10
CA THR A 228 14.38 -7.88 -8.33
C THR A 228 13.15 -7.58 -7.48
N TYR A 229 12.21 -8.54 -7.38
CA TYR A 229 11.03 -8.41 -6.53
C TYR A 229 11.40 -8.21 -5.07
N PHE A 230 12.26 -9.09 -4.56
CA PHE A 230 12.76 -9.02 -3.18
C PHE A 230 13.46 -7.68 -2.89
N PHE A 231 14.32 -7.22 -3.81
CA PHE A 231 15.00 -5.95 -3.68
C PHE A 231 14.03 -4.76 -3.62
N ILE A 232 13.03 -4.71 -4.51
CA ILE A 232 12.03 -3.64 -4.50
C ILE A 232 11.26 -3.64 -3.16
N LEU A 233 10.91 -4.81 -2.62
CA LEU A 233 10.26 -4.90 -1.30
C LEU A 233 11.15 -4.36 -0.18
N GLN A 234 12.46 -4.63 -0.21
CA GLN A 234 13.40 -4.07 0.77
C GLN A 234 13.44 -2.54 0.71
N GLN A 235 13.44 -1.95 -0.49
CA GLN A 235 13.40 -0.49 -0.66
C GLN A 235 12.07 0.10 -0.18
N ILE A 236 10.94 -0.53 -0.54
CA ILE A 236 9.61 -0.14 -0.04
C ILE A 236 9.57 -0.21 1.48
N TYR A 237 10.12 -1.26 2.09
CA TYR A 237 10.21 -1.40 3.54
C TYR A 237 10.99 -0.24 4.17
N ALA A 238 12.20 0.03 3.67
CA ALA A 238 13.07 1.09 4.18
C ALA A 238 12.42 2.48 4.08
N LEU A 239 11.82 2.80 2.93
CA LEU A 239 11.12 4.08 2.72
C LEU A 239 9.89 4.23 3.60
N ASN A 240 9.12 3.15 3.83
CA ASN A 240 8.00 3.20 4.76
C ASN A 240 8.45 3.47 6.20
N ILE A 241 9.59 2.93 6.64
CA ILE A 241 10.18 3.28 7.94
C ILE A 241 10.57 4.76 7.96
N LYS A 242 11.30 5.23 6.94
CA LYS A 242 11.76 6.63 6.82
C LYS A 242 10.61 7.64 6.86
N LEU A 243 9.47 7.28 6.27
CA LEU A 243 8.27 8.12 6.18
C LEU A 243 7.26 7.87 7.31
N ASN A 244 7.63 7.12 8.36
CA ASN A 244 6.75 6.72 9.48
C ASN A 244 5.47 5.97 9.06
N HIS A 245 5.44 5.35 7.88
CA HIS A 245 4.33 4.52 7.40
C HIS A 245 4.43 3.11 8.00
N PHE A 246 4.43 2.99 9.33
CA PHE A 246 4.74 1.73 10.02
C PHE A 246 3.74 0.60 9.71
N SER A 247 2.47 0.93 9.45
CA SER A 247 1.47 -0.06 9.01
C SER A 247 1.87 -0.72 7.70
N LYS A 248 2.39 0.09 6.75
CA LYS A 248 2.90 -0.42 5.47
C LYS A 248 4.20 -1.16 5.65
N ALA A 249 5.14 -0.62 6.43
CA ALA A 249 6.40 -1.30 6.75
C ALA A 249 6.16 -2.70 7.34
N TYR A 250 5.22 -2.83 8.28
CA TYR A 250 4.86 -4.12 8.87
C TYR A 250 4.29 -5.11 7.83
N SER A 251 3.40 -4.64 6.95
CA SER A 251 2.84 -5.49 5.88
C SER A 251 3.90 -5.92 4.86
N THR A 252 4.80 -5.02 4.47
CA THR A 252 5.91 -5.33 3.55
C THR A 252 6.91 -6.28 4.19
N LEU A 253 7.23 -6.10 5.47
CA LEU A 253 8.12 -7.01 6.19
C LEU A 253 7.52 -8.41 6.34
N THR A 254 6.21 -8.50 6.57
CA THR A 254 5.50 -9.79 6.62
C THR A 254 5.59 -10.51 5.26
N GLU A 255 5.46 -9.75 4.16
CA GLU A 255 5.63 -10.29 2.83
C GLU A 255 7.08 -10.75 2.58
N ILE A 256 8.08 -9.94 2.93
CA ILE A 256 9.50 -10.31 2.87
C ILE A 256 9.76 -11.62 3.62
N LEU A 257 9.27 -11.76 4.85
CA LEU A 257 9.43 -12.96 5.68
C LEU A 257 8.78 -14.22 5.08
N SER A 258 7.84 -14.06 4.16
CA SER A 258 7.20 -15.18 3.44
C SER A 258 7.98 -15.66 2.22
N LEU A 259 9.01 -14.91 1.79
CA LEU A 259 9.81 -15.23 0.61
C LEU A 259 11.01 -16.11 0.96
N GLU A 260 11.29 -17.10 0.10
CA GLU A 260 12.47 -17.97 0.20
C GLU A 260 13.78 -17.17 0.24
N LYS A 261 13.84 -16.04 -0.46
CA LYS A 261 14.99 -15.13 -0.51
C LYS A 261 15.33 -14.50 0.84
N ALA A 262 14.39 -14.42 1.79
CA ALA A 262 14.64 -13.86 3.12
C ALA A 262 15.35 -14.84 4.06
N LYS A 263 15.41 -16.15 3.74
CA LYS A 263 15.94 -17.18 4.64
C LYS A 263 17.36 -16.90 5.15
N PRO A 264 18.34 -16.44 4.34
CA PRO A 264 19.69 -16.16 4.82
C PRO A 264 19.77 -15.10 5.92
N ASP A 265 18.83 -14.14 5.91
CA ASP A 265 18.81 -12.99 6.83
C ASP A 265 17.56 -13.01 7.73
N LEU A 266 16.95 -14.18 7.94
CA LEU A 266 15.64 -14.31 8.59
C LEU A 266 15.63 -13.69 10.00
N ASP A 267 16.70 -13.89 10.77
CA ASP A 267 16.79 -13.37 12.13
C ASP A 267 16.94 -11.85 12.16
N VAL A 268 17.57 -11.24 11.15
CA VAL A 268 17.63 -9.79 10.99
C VAL A 268 16.23 -9.23 10.79
N TYR A 269 15.44 -9.84 9.90
CA TYR A 269 14.06 -9.40 9.66
C TYR A 269 13.14 -9.63 10.87
N LYS A 270 13.32 -10.72 11.63
CA LYS A 270 12.61 -10.93 12.91
C LYS A 270 12.96 -9.86 13.93
N GLN A 271 14.23 -9.46 14.05
CA GLN A 271 14.64 -8.37 14.92
C GLN A 271 14.03 -7.03 14.49
N HIS A 272 14.00 -6.75 13.18
CA HIS A 272 13.32 -5.58 12.63
C HIS A 272 11.84 -5.56 13.02
N LYS A 273 11.15 -6.71 12.89
CA LYS A 273 9.76 -6.86 13.31
C LYS A 273 9.58 -6.57 14.81
N ALA A 274 10.44 -7.11 15.66
CA ALA A 274 10.38 -6.87 17.10
C ALA A 274 10.59 -5.38 17.45
N LYS A 275 11.49 -4.67 16.74
CA LYS A 275 11.70 -3.23 16.92
C LYS A 275 10.47 -2.41 16.51
N LEU A 276 9.84 -2.77 15.39
CA LEU A 276 8.55 -2.19 14.96
C LEU A 276 7.47 -2.41 16.01
N ASP A 277 7.31 -3.64 16.49
CA ASP A 277 6.33 -4.00 17.52
C ASP A 277 6.58 -3.18 18.81
N ALA A 278 7.83 -3.05 19.25
CA ALA A 278 8.19 -2.26 20.42
C ALA A 278 7.86 -0.76 20.24
N TYR A 279 8.16 -0.18 19.07
CA TYR A 279 7.85 1.22 18.79
C TYR A 279 6.34 1.49 18.71
N ILE A 280 5.60 0.64 17.99
CA ILE A 280 4.14 0.76 17.85
C ILE A 280 3.44 0.71 19.22
N ASN A 281 3.94 -0.12 20.13
CA ASN A 281 3.42 -0.27 21.49
C ASN A 281 4.05 0.69 22.52
N SER A 282 4.94 1.59 22.10
CA SER A 282 5.57 2.57 23.00
C SER A 282 4.61 3.69 23.40
N ASP A 283 5.07 4.52 24.34
CA ASP A 283 4.42 5.74 24.83
C ASP A 283 4.57 6.93 23.87
N LYS A 284 5.29 6.78 22.75
CA LYS A 284 5.51 7.83 21.77
C LYS A 284 4.39 7.87 20.75
N ASP A 285 3.94 9.06 20.37
CA ASP A 285 2.99 9.24 19.28
C ASP A 285 3.58 8.87 17.93
N ILE A 286 2.74 8.31 17.05
CA ILE A 286 3.10 8.05 15.66
C ILE A 286 2.56 9.20 14.83
N ILE A 287 3.46 9.94 14.17
CA ILE A 287 3.09 11.11 13.38
C ILE A 287 3.32 10.81 11.90
N ILE A 288 2.24 10.94 11.12
CA ILE A 288 2.23 10.74 9.68
C ILE A 288 1.82 12.06 9.00
N ASN A 289 2.58 12.46 7.97
CA ASN A 289 2.22 13.62 7.17
C ASN A 289 1.15 13.21 6.12
N GLY A 290 0.00 13.89 6.17
CA GLY A 290 -1.08 13.75 5.21
C GLY A 290 -1.02 14.85 4.17
N ASP A 291 -1.18 14.48 2.90
CA ASP A 291 -1.17 15.40 1.76
C ASP A 291 -2.08 14.85 0.67
N LEU A 292 -3.14 15.59 0.34
CA LEU A 292 -4.08 15.20 -0.70
C LEU A 292 -3.49 15.40 -2.10
N ALA A 293 -2.57 16.34 -2.29
CA ALA A 293 -2.09 16.74 -3.61
C ALA A 293 -3.26 16.92 -4.61
N ASP A 294 -3.36 16.08 -5.63
CA ASP A 294 -4.45 16.07 -6.61
C ASP A 294 -5.50 14.96 -6.38
N LYS A 295 -5.35 14.16 -5.32
CA LYS A 295 -6.16 12.97 -5.03
C LYS A 295 -7.50 13.33 -4.41
N PRO A 296 -8.56 12.56 -4.71
CA PRO A 296 -9.88 12.79 -4.12
C PRO A 296 -9.95 12.48 -2.62
N PHE A 297 -8.98 11.72 -2.10
CA PHE A 297 -8.83 11.43 -0.68
C PHE A 297 -7.41 10.97 -0.40
N TRP A 298 -6.97 11.16 0.84
CA TRP A 298 -5.79 10.53 1.41
C TRP A 298 -6.21 9.32 2.26
N PHE A 299 -5.45 8.24 2.23
CA PHE A 299 -5.79 6.99 2.93
C PHE A 299 -4.64 6.48 3.78
N TYR A 300 -4.96 5.99 4.99
CA TYR A 300 -3.99 5.37 5.88
C TYR A 300 -4.64 4.30 6.77
N THR A 301 -3.88 3.25 7.09
CA THR A 301 -4.29 2.16 7.97
C THR A 301 -3.75 2.40 9.37
N LEU A 302 -4.65 2.60 10.33
CA LEU A 302 -4.31 2.89 11.72
C LEU A 302 -3.68 1.67 12.39
N LEU A 303 -2.69 1.93 13.24
CA LEU A 303 -2.04 0.97 14.13
C LEU A 303 -2.60 1.06 15.54
N ARG A 304 -3.11 2.21 15.94
CA ARG A 304 -3.68 2.47 17.25
C ARG A 304 -5.15 2.87 17.15
N ASN A 305 -5.80 2.83 18.30
CA ASN A 305 -7.23 3.10 18.41
C ASN A 305 -7.54 4.58 18.65
N SER A 306 -6.56 5.41 19.02
CA SER A 306 -6.76 6.84 19.28
C SER A 306 -5.92 7.65 18.30
N PHE A 307 -6.50 8.65 17.66
CA PHE A 307 -5.77 9.53 16.76
C PHE A 307 -6.42 10.91 16.61
N SER A 308 -5.65 11.88 16.13
CA SER A 308 -6.12 13.22 15.76
C SER A 308 -5.63 13.63 14.38
N LEU A 309 -6.35 14.57 13.77
CA LEU A 309 -5.88 15.33 12.62
C LEU A 309 -5.53 16.74 13.11
N VAL A 310 -4.28 17.15 12.94
CA VAL A 310 -3.77 18.44 13.42
C VAL A 310 -3.03 19.18 12.31
N LYS A 311 -2.76 20.48 12.51
CA LYS A 311 -2.05 21.34 11.55
C LYS A 311 -2.70 21.32 10.16
N LEU A 312 -4.02 21.48 10.13
CA LEU A 312 -4.80 21.46 8.90
C LEU A 312 -4.46 22.70 8.06
N THR A 313 -4.15 22.49 6.79
CA THR A 313 -3.96 23.55 5.79
C THR A 313 -4.86 23.26 4.60
N GLY A 314 -5.63 24.27 4.15
CA GLY A 314 -6.71 24.08 3.19
C GLY A 314 -7.99 23.54 3.84
N ASP A 315 -8.98 23.19 3.02
CA ASP A 315 -10.26 22.67 3.51
C ASP A 315 -10.21 21.13 3.61
N ILE A 316 -10.46 20.60 4.80
CA ILE A 316 -10.61 19.17 5.07
C ILE A 316 -12.02 18.97 5.62
N ARG A 317 -12.87 18.33 4.82
CA ARG A 317 -14.32 18.31 5.04
C ARG A 317 -14.82 17.02 5.62
N GLU A 318 -14.21 15.90 5.25
CA GLU A 318 -14.74 14.57 5.57
C GLU A 318 -13.64 13.63 6.04
N LEU A 319 -13.91 12.93 7.14
CA LEU A 319 -13.15 11.78 7.61
C LEU A 319 -14.05 10.54 7.58
N ASP A 320 -13.79 9.65 6.63
CA ASP A 320 -14.45 8.33 6.54
C ASP A 320 -13.55 7.29 7.23
N ILE A 321 -13.98 6.80 8.39
CA ILE A 321 -13.32 5.73 9.14
C ILE A 321 -13.96 4.41 8.75
N ARG A 322 -13.15 3.48 8.21
CA ARG A 322 -13.58 2.12 7.85
C ARG A 322 -12.77 1.09 8.64
N CYS A 323 -13.45 0.33 9.47
CA CYS A 323 -12.91 -0.78 10.24
C CYS A 323 -13.44 -2.12 9.71
N ALA A 324 -13.12 -3.23 10.38
CA ALA A 324 -13.55 -4.55 9.94
C ALA A 324 -15.07 -4.66 9.88
N ASN A 325 -15.78 -4.27 10.94
CA ASN A 325 -17.24 -4.43 11.10
C ASN A 325 -18.04 -3.11 11.18
N LYS A 326 -17.37 -1.95 11.08
CA LYS A 326 -17.97 -0.63 11.27
C LYS A 326 -17.41 0.41 10.30
N ARG A 327 -18.29 1.31 9.86
CA ARG A 327 -17.95 2.52 9.12
C ARG A 327 -18.64 3.71 9.78
N HIS A 328 -17.93 4.82 9.86
CA HIS A 328 -18.51 6.09 10.29
C HIS A 328 -17.87 7.23 9.49
N VAL A 329 -18.66 8.26 9.21
CA VAL A 329 -18.21 9.44 8.47
C VAL A 329 -18.40 10.66 9.35
N PHE A 330 -17.34 11.44 9.52
CA PHE A 330 -17.34 12.66 10.31
C PHE A 330 -17.11 13.87 9.43
N SER A 331 -17.73 14.99 9.79
CA SER A 331 -17.22 16.30 9.39
C SER A 331 -15.99 16.62 10.24
N VAL A 332 -14.93 17.16 9.63
CA VAL A 332 -13.68 17.44 10.35
C VAL A 332 -13.70 18.87 10.87
N GLY A 333 -13.65 19.04 12.19
CA GLY A 333 -13.37 20.32 12.84
C GLY A 333 -11.91 20.42 13.27
N GLU A 334 -11.45 21.63 13.61
CA GLU A 334 -10.08 21.83 14.11
C GLU A 334 -9.82 21.00 15.38
N ASN A 335 -8.62 20.42 15.47
CA ASN A 335 -8.11 19.68 16.64
C ASN A 335 -9.03 18.56 17.18
N SER A 336 -9.76 17.88 16.29
CA SER A 336 -10.59 16.74 16.68
C SER A 336 -9.74 15.50 16.98
N THR A 337 -10.13 14.77 18.04
CA THR A 337 -9.55 13.49 18.45
C THR A 337 -10.63 12.41 18.40
N TRP A 338 -10.29 11.25 17.85
CA TRP A 338 -11.18 10.10 17.73
C TRP A 338 -10.62 8.89 18.47
N ASP A 339 -11.41 8.33 19.36
CA ASP A 339 -11.14 7.06 20.03
C ASP A 339 -12.02 5.97 19.44
N ILE A 340 -11.41 5.07 18.68
CA ILE A 340 -12.07 3.95 18.03
C ILE A 340 -12.16 2.76 19.00
N PRO A 341 -13.36 2.22 19.26
CA PRO A 341 -13.51 1.01 20.07
C PRO A 341 -12.68 -0.16 19.52
N LYS A 342 -11.93 -0.86 20.39
CA LYS A 342 -11.08 -2.00 20.00
C LYS A 342 -11.84 -3.08 19.23
N LYS A 343 -13.12 -3.28 19.54
CA LYS A 343 -14.01 -4.23 18.87
C LYS A 343 -14.24 -3.92 17.39
N TRP A 344 -13.93 -2.72 16.91
CA TRP A 344 -14.10 -2.36 15.49
C TRP A 344 -13.04 -3.02 14.60
N GLN A 345 -11.82 -3.20 15.14
CA GLN A 345 -10.66 -3.89 14.54
C GLN A 345 -10.21 -3.37 13.16
N LYS A 346 -8.91 -3.47 12.87
CA LYS A 346 -8.33 -3.24 11.52
C LYS A 346 -8.86 -1.96 10.85
N CYS A 347 -8.71 -0.82 11.52
CA CYS A 347 -9.28 0.44 11.08
C CYS A 347 -8.39 1.16 10.06
N SER A 348 -9.01 1.87 9.15
CA SER A 348 -8.35 2.75 8.21
C SER A 348 -9.16 4.01 8.01
N VAL A 349 -8.47 5.11 7.73
CA VAL A 349 -9.06 6.44 7.56
C VAL A 349 -8.93 6.88 6.12
N TYR A 350 -9.95 7.60 5.66
CA TYR A 350 -10.01 8.22 4.34
C TYR A 350 -10.35 9.69 4.56
N VAL A 351 -9.37 10.56 4.35
CA VAL A 351 -9.51 12.01 4.56
C VAL A 351 -9.81 12.67 3.23
N LYS A 352 -10.90 13.41 3.14
CA LYS A 352 -11.31 14.15 1.93
C LYS A 352 -11.32 15.64 2.19
N GLY A 353 -10.95 16.39 1.18
CA GLY A 353 -10.83 17.83 1.23
C GLY A 353 -10.47 18.39 -0.13
N ASP A 354 -10.04 19.63 -0.13
CA ASP A 354 -9.58 20.32 -1.33
C ASP A 354 -8.21 19.81 -1.79
N LYS A 355 -7.89 20.11 -3.06
CA LYS A 355 -6.58 19.79 -3.62
C LYS A 355 -5.50 20.53 -2.85
N ASN A 356 -4.36 19.87 -2.67
CA ASN A 356 -3.19 20.34 -1.93
C ASN A 356 -3.46 20.63 -0.43
N SER A 357 -4.61 20.19 0.10
CA SER A 357 -4.82 20.21 1.55
C SER A 357 -3.81 19.27 2.24
N THR A 358 -3.21 19.75 3.32
CA THR A 358 -2.21 19.01 4.10
C THR A 358 -2.56 19.00 5.58
N PHE A 359 -2.08 17.98 6.29
CA PHE A 359 -2.34 17.80 7.72
C PHE A 359 -1.30 16.85 8.33
N LYS A 360 -1.34 16.70 9.66
CA LYS A 360 -0.67 15.60 10.35
C LYS A 360 -1.69 14.69 10.99
N LEU A 361 -1.58 13.40 10.74
CA LEU A 361 -2.28 12.37 11.49
C LEU A 361 -1.38 11.95 12.65
N VAL A 362 -1.87 12.08 13.88
CA VAL A 362 -1.17 11.71 15.10
C VAL A 362 -1.89 10.53 15.72
N GLU A 363 -1.29 9.35 15.74
CA GLU A 363 -1.81 8.21 16.48
C GLU A 363 -1.26 8.23 17.91
N HIS A 364 -2.15 8.50 18.85
CA HIS A 364 -1.79 8.70 20.25
C HIS A 364 -1.37 7.39 20.89
N ALA A 365 -0.32 7.45 21.70
CA ALA A 365 -0.05 6.36 22.62
C ALA A 365 -1.23 6.21 23.59
N LYS A 366 -1.42 5.02 24.19
CA LYS A 366 -2.41 4.89 25.25
C LYS A 366 -1.99 5.79 26.42
N SER A 367 -2.64 6.94 26.56
CA SER A 367 -2.54 7.72 27.78
C SER A 367 -3.29 6.98 28.89
N ALA A 368 -2.63 6.79 30.03
CA ALA A 368 -3.29 6.41 31.27
C ALA A 368 -4.03 7.64 31.84
N LYS A 369 -5.09 8.10 31.15
CA LYS A 369 -6.18 8.96 31.69
C LYS A 369 -7.08 9.44 30.54
N GLN A 370 -8.32 8.95 30.55
CA GLN A 370 -9.44 9.58 29.86
C GLN A 370 -9.62 11.00 30.41
N GLN A 371 -9.59 12.00 29.55
CA GLN A 371 -10.23 13.28 29.85
C GLN A 371 -10.84 13.85 28.56
N THR A 372 -12.17 13.89 28.58
CA THR A 372 -13.09 14.58 27.66
C THR A 372 -12.85 14.33 26.17
N THR A 373 -13.31 13.18 25.70
CA THR A 373 -13.32 12.80 24.28
C THR A 373 -14.75 12.69 23.77
N ALA A 374 -14.97 13.06 22.51
CA ALA A 374 -16.18 12.67 21.79
C ALA A 374 -16.12 11.14 21.60
N SER A 375 -16.70 10.42 22.55
CA SER A 375 -16.70 8.96 22.57
C SER A 375 -17.68 8.41 21.52
N LEU A 376 -17.24 7.37 20.79
CA LEU A 376 -17.99 6.71 19.70
C LEU A 376 -18.84 5.51 20.13
#